data_AF-A0A554JH47-F1
#
_entry.id   AF-A0A554JH47-F1
#
_cell.length_a   1.000
_cell.length_b   1.000
_cell.length_c   1.000
_cell.angle_alpha   90.00
_cell.angle_beta   90.00
_cell.angle_gamma   90.00
#
_symmetry.space_group_name_H-M   'P 1'
#
loop_
_entity.id
_entity.type
_entity.pdbx_description
1 polymer ?
#
loop_
_entity_poly.entity_id
_entity_poly.type
_entity_poly.pdbx_seq_one_letter_code
_entity_poly.pdbx_strand_id
1 'polypeptide(L)'
;TVLGITEISLTWKSFLAAAAFQHTTRVLISAATRGVADYLRGLMENVIIGRLIPAGTGFSGGPKAALIRSIQERTKDSRDATFPPTK
;
A
#
# COMPACT_ATOMS: atom_id res chain seq x y z
N THR A 1 25.62 12.11 -9.26
CA THR A 1 25.85 12.39 -7.82
C THR A 1 25.39 11.19 -7.03
N VAL A 2 26.25 10.63 -6.18
CA VAL A 2 25.90 9.49 -5.31
C VAL A 2 25.37 10.08 -4.00
N LEU A 3 24.15 9.71 -3.61
CA LEU A 3 23.54 10.10 -2.34
C LEU A 3 23.62 8.91 -1.37
N GLY A 4 23.74 9.20 -0.08
CA GLY A 4 23.71 8.17 0.96
C GLY A 4 22.31 7.54 1.10
N ILE A 5 22.23 6.31 1.64
CA ILE A 5 20.95 5.62 1.84
C ILE A 5 19.94 6.44 2.66
N THR A 6 20.43 7.20 3.64
CA THR A 6 19.63 8.08 4.50
C THR A 6 19.05 9.26 3.71
N GLU A 7 19.86 9.91 2.87
CA GLU A 7 19.41 11.04 2.06
C GLU A 7 18.41 10.62 0.99
N ILE A 8 18.64 9.44 0.38
CA ILE A 8 17.71 8.86 -0.60
C ILE A 8 16.38 8.52 0.07
N SER A 9 16.40 8.00 1.30
CA SER A 9 15.19 7.66 2.05
C SER A 9 14.36 8.90 2.41
N LEU A 10 15.01 10.01 2.76
CA LEU A 10 14.34 11.27 3.09
C LEU A 10 13.83 12.04 1.85
N THR A 11 14.41 11.80 0.68
CA THR A 11 14.04 12.46 -0.59
C THR A 11 13.13 11.60 -1.45
N TRP A 12 12.55 10.54 -0.88
CA TRP A 12 11.64 9.65 -1.60
C TRP A 12 10.38 10.40 -2.07
N LYS A 13 9.79 9.94 -3.18
CA LYS A 13 8.64 10.62 -3.82
C LYS A 13 7.40 10.68 -2.94
N SER A 14 7.21 9.67 -2.09
CA SER A 14 6.14 9.65 -1.10
C SER A 14 6.60 10.34 0.18
N PHE A 15 5.89 11.40 0.56
CA PHE A 15 6.14 12.07 1.83
C PHE A 15 5.72 11.20 3.01
N LEU A 16 4.74 10.32 2.84
CA LEU A 16 4.22 9.44 3.88
C LEU A 16 5.25 8.35 4.21
N ALA A 17 5.89 7.78 3.19
CA ALA A 17 7.03 6.88 3.36
C ALA A 17 8.27 7.60 3.94
N ALA A 18 8.59 8.81 3.45
CA ALA A 18 9.74 9.58 3.94
C ALA A 18 9.57 9.99 5.42
N ALA A 19 8.35 10.40 5.82
CA ALA A 19 8.03 10.80 7.18
C ALA A 19 8.06 9.63 8.19
N ALA A 20 7.83 8.41 7.71
CA ALA A 20 7.91 7.18 8.51
C ALA A 20 9.35 6.72 8.78
N PHE A 21 10.32 7.21 8.01
CA PHE A 21 11.73 6.90 8.23
C PHE A 21 12.30 7.72 9.41
N GLN A 22 12.48 9.03 9.21
CA GLN A 22 13.00 9.96 10.22
C GLN A 22 12.54 11.40 9.92
N HIS A 23 12.79 12.33 10.87
CA HIS A 23 12.50 13.77 10.72
C HIS A 23 11.04 14.10 10.32
N THR A 24 10.08 13.36 10.86
CA THR A 24 8.64 13.39 10.54
C THR A 24 8.06 14.81 10.49
N THR A 25 8.29 15.64 11.51
CA THR A 25 7.75 17.02 11.56
C THR A 25 8.22 17.87 10.38
N ARG A 26 9.51 17.79 10.02
CA ARG A 26 10.08 18.56 8.90
C ARG A 26 9.49 18.12 7.56
N VAL A 27 9.33 16.80 7.37
CA VAL A 27 8.78 16.23 6.14
C VAL A 27 7.31 16.62 5.98
N LEU A 28 6.50 16.51 7.04
CA LEU A 28 5.07 16.85 7.01
C LEU A 28 4.84 18.35 6.76
N ILE A 29 5.60 19.24 7.42
CA ILE A 29 5.50 20.69 7.19
C ILE A 29 5.84 21.02 5.74
N SER A 30 6.94 20.47 5.21
CA SER A 30 7.35 20.71 3.82
C SER A 30 6.31 20.22 2.82
N ALA A 31 5.73 19.04 3.06
CA ALA A 31 4.67 18.47 2.21
C ALA A 31 3.38 19.31 2.26
N ALA A 32 2.97 19.78 3.45
CA ALA A 32 1.79 20.62 3.64
C ALA A 32 1.96 21.99 2.95
N THR A 33 3.11 22.64 3.12
CA THR A 33 3.40 23.93 2.47
C THR A 33 3.47 23.82 0.95
N ARG A 34 3.95 22.69 0.43
CA ARG A 34 4.02 22.43 -1.02
C ARG A 34 2.72 21.88 -1.62
N GLY A 35 1.74 21.51 -0.79
CA GLY A 35 0.49 20.89 -1.24
C GLY A 35 0.68 19.54 -1.94
N VAL A 36 1.68 18.74 -1.53
CA VAL A 36 1.98 17.45 -2.18
C VAL A 36 0.95 16.41 -1.76
N ALA A 37 0.43 15.65 -2.73
CA ALA A 37 -0.44 14.51 -2.49
C ALA A 37 0.31 13.17 -2.68
N ASP A 38 -0.02 12.19 -1.84
CA ASP A 38 0.54 10.84 -1.94
C ASP A 38 -0.41 9.91 -2.71
N TYR A 39 0.13 9.17 -3.68
CA TYR A 39 -0.65 8.29 -4.55
C TYR A 39 -0.71 6.84 -4.07
N LEU A 40 -0.12 6.51 -2.90
CA LEU A 40 -0.20 5.19 -2.28
C LEU A 40 0.22 4.06 -3.24
N ARG A 41 1.29 4.28 -4.00
CA ARG A 41 1.84 3.30 -4.95
C ARG A 41 2.91 2.43 -4.31
N GLY A 42 3.51 2.88 -3.22
CA GLY A 42 4.59 2.21 -2.52
C GLY A 42 4.12 1.20 -1.48
N LEU A 43 5.08 0.41 -0.99
CA LEU A 43 4.83 -0.57 0.07
C LEU A 43 4.43 0.12 1.38
N MET A 44 5.30 1.01 1.89
CA MET A 44 5.12 1.65 3.20
C MET A 44 3.85 2.49 3.29
N GLU A 45 3.53 3.24 2.25
CA GLU A 45 2.28 4.02 2.16
C GLU A 45 1.05 3.13 2.38
N ASN A 46 0.97 1.99 1.68
CA ASN A 46 -0.17 1.08 1.80
C ASN A 46 -0.19 0.39 3.18
N VAL A 47 0.98 0.08 3.76
CA VAL A 47 1.08 -0.48 5.12
C VAL A 47 0.53 0.50 6.15
N ILE A 48 0.91 1.78 6.08
CA ILE A 48 0.48 2.79 7.05
C ILE A 48 -1.03 3.05 6.97
N ILE A 49 -1.59 3.03 5.76
CA ILE A 49 -3.04 3.20 5.53
C ILE A 49 -3.83 1.92 5.85
N GLY A 50 -3.18 0.75 5.91
CA GLY A 50 -3.85 -0.54 6.10
C GLY A 50 -4.51 -1.11 4.84
N ARG A 51 -4.04 -0.73 3.65
CA ARG A 51 -4.48 -1.31 2.37
C ARG A 51 -3.57 -2.47 1.96
N LEU A 52 -4.08 -3.36 1.11
CA LEU A 52 -3.30 -4.45 0.55
C LEU A 52 -2.05 -3.91 -0.16
N ILE A 53 -0.88 -4.42 0.24
CA ILE A 53 0.41 -3.99 -0.28
C ILE A 53 0.59 -4.42 -1.74
N PRO A 54 1.29 -3.64 -2.58
CA PRO A 54 1.54 -3.96 -3.98
C PRO A 54 2.65 -5.03 -4.15
N ALA A 55 2.58 -6.11 -3.39
CA ALA A 55 3.55 -7.20 -3.41
C ALA A 55 2.85 -8.54 -3.17
N GLY A 56 3.43 -9.61 -3.72
CA GLY A 56 2.93 -10.97 -3.54
C GLY A 56 1.49 -11.13 -4.02
N THR A 57 0.57 -11.33 -3.07
CA THR A 57 -0.86 -11.56 -3.33
C THR A 57 -1.62 -10.29 -3.69
N GLY A 58 -1.09 -9.13 -3.28
CA GLY A 58 -1.65 -7.82 -3.63
C GLY A 58 -1.11 -7.21 -4.90
N PHE A 59 -0.18 -7.90 -5.58
CA PHE A 59 0.29 -7.48 -6.89
C PHE A 59 -0.70 -7.93 -7.98
N SER A 60 -1.42 -6.98 -8.56
CA SER A 60 -2.36 -7.24 -9.66
C SER A 60 -1.62 -7.83 -10.87
N GLY A 61 -2.04 -9.00 -11.33
CA GLY A 61 -1.40 -9.73 -12.44
C GLY A 61 -0.28 -10.69 -12.01
N GLY A 62 0.01 -10.80 -10.70
CA GLY A 62 0.94 -11.80 -10.20
C GLY A 62 0.35 -13.23 -10.24
N PRO A 63 1.18 -14.27 -10.46
CA PRO A 63 0.71 -15.66 -10.48
C PRO A 63 0.07 -16.06 -9.13
N LYS A 64 0.60 -15.53 -8.03
CA LYS A 64 0.07 -15.77 -6.68
C LYS A 64 -1.28 -15.07 -6.44
N ALA A 65 -1.48 -13.88 -7.02
CA ALA A 65 -2.74 -13.16 -6.93
C ALA A 65 -3.86 -13.89 -7.70
N ALA A 66 -3.55 -14.40 -8.90
CA ALA A 66 -4.49 -15.22 -9.67
C ALA A 66 -4.87 -16.53 -8.94
N LEU A 67 -3.88 -17.20 -8.33
CA LEU A 67 -4.13 -18.40 -7.55
C LEU A 67 -5.05 -18.14 -6.35
N ILE A 68 -4.75 -17.13 -5.54
CA ILE A 68 -5.58 -16.78 -4.38
C ILE A 68 -6.98 -16.36 -4.81
N ARG A 69 -7.12 -15.62 -5.92
CA ARG A 69 -8.43 -15.27 -6.46
C ARG A 69 -9.25 -16.51 -6.79
N SER A 70 -8.65 -17.51 -7.45
CA SER A 70 -9.33 -18.78 -7.77
C SER A 70 -9.70 -19.61 -6.52
N ILE A 71 -8.96 -19.47 -5.43
CA ILE A 71 -9.25 -20.12 -4.13
C ILE A 71 -10.36 -19.36 -3.40
N GLN A 72 -10.33 -18.03 -3.42
CA GLN A 72 -11.34 -17.17 -2.80
C GLN A 72 -12.70 -17.28 -3.49
N GLU A 73 -12.72 -17.40 -4.82
CA GLU A 73 -13.94 -17.65 -5.60
C GLU A 73 -14.59 -18.98 -5.16
N ARG A 74 -13.83 -20.08 -5.10
CA ARG A 74 -14.31 -21.38 -4.58
C ARG A 74 -14.83 -21.33 -3.15
N THR A 75 -14.24 -20.48 -2.30
CA THR A 75 -14.65 -20.37 -0.89
C THR A 75 -15.84 -19.42 -0.67
N LYS A 76 -16.12 -18.52 -1.63
CA LYS A 76 -17.33 -17.67 -1.59
C LYS A 76 -18.56 -18.47 -1.97
N ASP A 77 -18.47 -19.30 -3.01
CA ASP A 77 -19.58 -20.14 -3.47
C ASP A 77 -20.14 -21.07 -2.37
N SER A 78 -19.28 -21.62 -1.50
CA SER A 78 -19.72 -22.44 -0.36
C SER A 78 -20.35 -21.64 0.79
N ARG A 79 -20.01 -20.34 0.95
CA ARG A 79 -20.59 -19.49 1.99
C ARG A 79 -21.90 -18.84 1.56
N ASP A 80 -22.03 -18.49 0.28
CA ASP A 80 -23.26 -17.95 -0.28
C ASP A 80 -24.41 -18.98 -0.29
N ALA A 81 -24.09 -20.28 -0.26
CA ALA A 81 -25.07 -21.36 -0.04
C ALA A 81 -25.55 -21.50 1.43
N THR A 82 -24.81 -20.95 2.40
CA THR A 82 -25.13 -21.10 3.84
C THR A 82 -25.98 -19.93 4.37
N PHE A 83 -26.02 -18.79 3.68
CA PHE A 83 -26.84 -17.65 4.08
C PHE A 83 -27.63 -17.11 2.87
N PRO A 84 -28.86 -17.59 2.61
CA PRO A 84 -29.70 -17.01 1.57
C PRO A 84 -30.05 -15.55 1.94
N PRO A 85 -30.17 -14.65 0.95
CA PRO A 85 -30.59 -13.29 1.22
C PRO A 85 -32.00 -13.28 1.81
N THR A 86 -32.14 -12.81 3.05
CA THR A 86 -33.43 -12.39 3.60
C THR A 86 -33.98 -11.29 2.71
N LYS A 87 -35.04 -11.63 1.95
CA LYS A 87 -35.88 -10.64 1.27
C LYS A 87 -36.41 -9.59 2.24
#